data_AF-A0A8T0A164-F1
#
_entry.id   AF-A0A8T0A164-F1
#
_cell.length_a   1.000
_cell.length_b   1.000
_cell.length_c   1.000
_cell.angle_alpha   90.00
_cell.angle_beta   90.00
_cell.angle_gamma   90.00
#
_symmetry.space_group_name_H-M   'P 1'
#
loop_
_entity.id
_entity.type
_entity.pdbx_description
1 polymer ?
#
loop_
_entity_poly.entity_id
_entity_poly.type
_entity_poly.pdbx_seq_one_letter_code
_entity_poly.pdbx_strand_id
1 'polypeptide(L)'
;MFVFLLRNQLLIQLHTYIYLLPITSNPTAQQPYESERQKTQRILNPKIQNCINSSKDLIDQIKPNVLSICSRFYKMTNIEEAEMLSFVLDFLRIVPFLNGRNHIEEIIYQLSMDRSSVMRILDTFSEIICHFQCQDLIVDDDD
;
A
#
# COMPACT_ATOMS: atom_id res chain seq x y z
N MET A 1 -12.61 -30.78 17.10
CA MET A 1 -12.29 -31.00 15.68
C MET A 1 -11.14 -30.10 15.22
N PHE A 2 -11.22 -28.77 15.39
CA PHE A 2 -10.12 -27.86 15.03
C PHE A 2 -8.78 -28.18 15.70
N VAL A 3 -8.77 -28.50 17.01
CA VAL A 3 -7.56 -28.93 17.73
C VAL A 3 -6.92 -30.19 17.12
N PHE A 4 -7.72 -31.11 16.59
CA PHE A 4 -7.21 -32.31 15.91
C PHE A 4 -6.57 -31.99 14.55
N LEU A 5 -7.11 -30.99 13.84
CA LEU A 5 -6.57 -30.57 12.55
C LEU A 5 -5.29 -29.73 12.73
N LEU A 6 -5.21 -28.88 13.76
CA LEU A 6 -4.00 -28.16 14.17
C LEU A 6 -2.89 -29.14 14.57
N ARG A 7 -3.18 -30.05 15.51
CA ARG A 7 -2.22 -31.05 16.02
C ARG A 7 -1.61 -31.94 14.94
N ASN A 8 -2.35 -32.22 13.87
CA ASN A 8 -1.87 -33.06 12.77
C ASN A 8 -1.31 -32.25 11.59
N GLN A 9 -1.09 -30.94 11.75
CA GLN A 9 -0.62 -30.03 10.69
C GLN A 9 -1.49 -30.07 9.41
N LEU A 10 -2.78 -30.39 9.57
CA LEU A 10 -3.74 -30.47 8.47
C LEU A 10 -4.41 -29.13 8.16
N LEU A 11 -4.10 -28.08 8.94
CA LEU A 11 -4.53 -26.72 8.67
C LEU A 11 -3.34 -25.93 8.12
N ILE A 12 -3.48 -25.52 6.87
CA ILE A 12 -2.57 -24.61 6.19
C ILE A 12 -3.15 -23.21 6.32
N GLN A 13 -2.39 -22.29 6.91
CA GLN A 13 -2.74 -20.86 6.92
C GLN A 13 -1.94 -20.14 5.85
N LEU A 14 -2.64 -19.42 4.98
CA LEU A 14 -2.06 -18.57 3.95
C LEU A 14 -2.09 -17.13 4.43
N HIS A 15 -0.92 -16.53 4.63
CA HIS A 15 -0.78 -15.12 4.97
C HIS A 15 -0.43 -14.31 3.73
N THR A 16 -1.05 -13.14 3.58
CA THR A 16 -0.80 -12.24 2.45
C THR A 16 0.19 -11.16 2.85
N TYR A 17 1.35 -11.16 2.21
CA TYR A 17 2.43 -10.19 2.43
C TYR A 17 2.46 -9.19 1.29
N ILE A 18 2.91 -7.96 1.57
CA ILE A 18 2.90 -6.85 0.61
C ILE A 18 4.28 -6.20 0.54
N TYR A 19 4.74 -5.94 -0.67
CA TYR A 19 6.02 -5.30 -0.96
C TYR A 19 5.82 -4.04 -1.82
N LEU A 20 6.50 -2.96 -1.46
CA LEU A 20 6.55 -1.73 -2.23
C LEU A 20 7.56 -1.85 -3.39
N LEU A 21 7.11 -1.66 -4.62
CA LEU A 21 7.91 -1.80 -5.82
C LEU A 21 8.43 -0.43 -6.31
N PRO A 22 9.77 -0.26 -6.43
CA PRO A 22 10.34 0.99 -6.95
C PRO A 22 10.14 1.19 -8.45
N ILE A 23 9.84 0.14 -9.21
CA ILE A 23 9.87 0.17 -10.67
C ILE A 23 8.45 0.02 -11.24
N THR A 24 7.91 1.10 -11.82
CA THR A 24 6.86 0.96 -12.84
C THR A 24 7.55 0.62 -14.15
N SER A 25 7.89 -0.66 -14.34
CA SER A 25 8.36 -1.14 -15.63
C SER A 25 7.18 -1.20 -16.58
N ASN A 26 6.91 -0.10 -17.29
CA ASN A 26 6.37 -0.21 -18.64
C ASN A 26 7.50 0.20 -19.59
N PRO A 27 8.38 -0.73 -20.03
CA PRO A 27 9.37 -0.43 -21.06
C PRO A 27 8.72 0.00 -22.39
N THR A 28 7.42 -0.24 -22.57
CA THR A 28 6.68 -0.02 -23.82
C THR A 28 5.98 1.35 -23.91
N ALA A 29 6.06 2.21 -22.90
CA ALA A 29 5.39 3.51 -22.91
C ALA A 29 6.40 4.69 -22.95
N GLN A 30 7.28 4.69 -23.94
CA GLN A 30 7.93 5.93 -24.35
C GLN A 30 6.92 6.76 -25.16
N GLN A 31 6.57 7.94 -24.61
CA GLN A 31 5.69 9.02 -25.11
C GLN A 31 4.20 8.90 -24.72
N PRO A 32 3.46 9.99 -24.35
CA PRO A 32 3.79 11.38 -24.01
C PRO A 32 3.36 11.76 -22.56
N TYR A 33 3.58 10.89 -21.58
CA TYR A 33 2.98 11.07 -20.24
C TYR A 33 3.69 12.09 -19.32
N GLU A 34 4.87 12.58 -19.69
CA GLU A 34 5.62 13.55 -18.86
C GLU A 34 4.90 14.91 -18.79
N SER A 35 4.23 15.30 -19.87
CA SER A 35 3.40 16.51 -19.95
C SER A 35 2.12 16.41 -19.11
N GLU A 36 1.55 15.21 -18.99
CA GLU A 36 0.41 14.97 -18.10
C GLU A 36 0.86 14.93 -16.64
N ARG A 37 1.95 14.23 -16.29
CA ARG A 37 2.50 14.18 -14.92
C ARG A 37 2.68 15.56 -14.30
N GLN A 38 3.22 16.51 -15.06
CA GLN A 38 3.41 17.88 -14.59
C GLN A 38 2.07 18.65 -14.46
N LYS A 39 1.07 18.35 -15.28
CA LYS A 39 -0.30 18.92 -15.16
C LYS A 39 -1.10 18.29 -14.02
N THR A 40 -0.98 16.99 -13.74
CA THR A 40 -1.67 16.32 -12.63
C THR A 40 -1.09 16.73 -11.27
N GLN A 41 0.22 16.96 -11.20
CA GLN A 41 0.87 17.47 -9.98
C GLN A 41 0.31 18.85 -9.57
N ARG A 42 -0.07 19.72 -10.51
CA ARG A 42 -0.60 21.07 -10.19
C ARG A 42 -1.97 21.10 -9.51
N ILE A 43 -2.67 19.96 -9.42
CA ILE A 43 -4.07 19.90 -8.95
C ILE A 43 -4.16 19.50 -7.47
N LEU A 44 -3.13 18.83 -6.93
CA LEU A 44 -3.07 18.50 -5.52
C LEU A 44 -2.63 19.71 -4.69
N ASN A 45 -3.23 19.91 -3.53
CA ASN A 45 -2.82 20.95 -2.58
C ASN A 45 -1.32 20.81 -2.22
N PRO A 46 -0.54 21.90 -2.15
CA PRO A 46 0.87 21.86 -1.74
C PRO A 46 1.11 21.16 -0.39
N LYS A 47 0.15 21.15 0.54
CA LYS A 47 0.27 20.41 1.81
C LYS A 47 0.43 18.91 1.60
N ILE A 48 -0.43 18.31 0.76
CA ILE A 48 -0.40 16.86 0.46
C ILE A 48 0.91 16.51 -0.25
N GLN A 49 1.35 17.37 -1.18
CA GLN A 49 2.62 17.18 -1.87
C GLN A 49 3.81 17.23 -0.91
N ASN A 50 3.82 18.18 0.01
CA ASN A 50 4.87 18.32 1.00
C ASN A 50 4.92 17.13 1.96
N CYS A 51 3.76 16.58 2.37
CA CYS A 51 3.71 15.38 3.21
C CYS A 51 4.36 14.17 2.52
N ILE A 52 4.07 13.95 1.24
CA ILE A 52 4.65 12.84 0.46
C ILE A 52 6.16 13.06 0.27
N ASN A 53 6.58 14.28 -0.08
CA ASN A 53 7.98 14.60 -0.31
C ASN A 53 8.83 14.51 0.98
N SER A 54 8.23 14.84 2.13
CA SER A 54 8.89 14.81 3.44
C SER A 54 8.95 13.41 4.06
N SER A 55 8.23 12.43 3.50
CA SER A 55 8.28 11.06 4.00
C SER A 55 9.67 10.46 3.75
N LYS A 56 10.28 9.95 4.83
CA LYS A 56 11.57 9.25 4.81
C LYS A 56 11.44 7.79 4.36
N ASP A 57 10.28 7.19 4.59
CA ASP A 57 10.03 5.77 4.33
C ASP A 57 9.73 5.50 2.85
N LEU A 58 9.37 6.55 2.10
CA LEU A 58 9.20 6.49 0.64
C LEU A 58 10.54 6.66 -0.08
N ILE A 59 10.86 5.68 -0.94
CA ILE A 59 11.97 5.78 -1.88
C ILE A 59 11.72 6.97 -2.82
N ASP A 60 12.73 7.80 -3.05
CA ASP A 60 12.60 9.02 -3.87
C ASP A 60 12.08 8.75 -5.28
N GLN A 61 12.36 7.57 -5.84
CA GLN A 61 11.87 7.14 -7.15
C GLN A 61 10.36 6.87 -7.18
N ILE A 62 9.74 6.58 -6.02
CA ILE A 62 8.31 6.21 -5.88
C ILE A 62 7.44 7.43 -5.60
N LYS A 63 7.99 8.46 -4.94
CA LYS A 63 7.31 9.73 -4.65
C LYS A 63 6.56 10.33 -5.86
N PRO A 64 7.14 10.45 -7.08
CA PRO A 64 6.40 10.97 -8.22
C PRO A 64 5.23 10.07 -8.66
N ASN A 65 5.35 8.75 -8.50
CA ASN A 65 4.28 7.80 -8.81
C ASN A 65 3.12 7.94 -7.82
N VAL A 66 3.42 8.01 -6.51
CA VAL A 66 2.42 8.23 -5.46
C VAL A 66 1.66 9.53 -5.71
N LEU A 67 2.36 10.63 -6.02
CA LEU A 67 1.75 11.91 -6.37
C LEU A 67 0.81 11.77 -7.57
N SER A 68 1.25 11.06 -8.62
CA SER A 68 0.42 10.87 -9.82
C SER A 68 -0.85 10.07 -9.54
N ILE A 69 -0.76 9.02 -8.71
CA ILE A 69 -1.89 8.19 -8.28
C ILE A 69 -2.85 9.01 -7.43
N CYS A 70 -2.34 9.77 -6.45
CA CYS A 70 -3.14 10.66 -5.62
C CYS A 70 -3.90 11.71 -6.44
N SER A 71 -3.24 12.35 -7.41
CA SER A 71 -3.89 13.33 -8.29
C SER A 71 -5.01 12.70 -9.13
N ARG A 72 -4.78 11.48 -9.62
CA ARG A 72 -5.76 10.74 -10.42
C ARG A 72 -6.95 10.32 -9.55
N PHE A 73 -6.68 9.80 -8.36
CA PHE A 73 -7.71 9.40 -7.41
C PHE A 73 -8.60 10.59 -7.03
N TYR A 74 -7.99 11.71 -6.63
CA TYR A 74 -8.71 12.93 -6.25
C TYR A 74 -9.67 13.44 -7.35
N LYS A 75 -9.23 13.42 -8.61
CA LYS A 75 -10.08 13.81 -9.76
C LYS A 75 -11.26 12.88 -9.97
N MET A 76 -11.09 11.60 -9.70
CA MET A 76 -12.06 10.56 -10.03
C MET A 76 -13.14 10.42 -8.96
N THR A 77 -12.81 10.71 -7.69
CA THR A 77 -13.71 10.47 -6.56
C THR A 77 -14.33 11.75 -5.97
N ASN A 78 -13.92 12.95 -6.41
CA ASN A 78 -14.45 14.25 -5.94
C ASN A 78 -14.56 14.33 -4.40
N ILE A 79 -13.54 13.82 -3.71
CA ILE A 79 -13.46 13.73 -2.26
C ILE A 79 -13.03 15.08 -1.68
N GLU A 80 -13.47 15.39 -0.45
CA GLU A 80 -13.01 16.58 0.27
C GLU A 80 -11.50 16.54 0.55
N GLU A 81 -10.86 17.70 0.63
CA GLU A 81 -9.41 17.77 0.82
C GLU A 81 -8.95 17.14 2.14
N ALA A 82 -9.75 17.29 3.21
CA ALA A 82 -9.43 16.71 4.52
C ALA A 82 -9.43 15.17 4.49
N GLU A 83 -10.39 14.58 3.80
CA GLU A 83 -10.46 13.12 3.61
C GLU A 83 -9.30 12.62 2.75
N MET A 84 -8.93 13.35 1.70
CA MET A 84 -7.76 13.03 0.88
C MET A 84 -6.46 13.09 1.69
N LEU A 85 -6.31 14.09 2.56
CA LEU A 85 -5.15 14.20 3.44
C LEU A 85 -5.09 13.01 4.42
N SER A 86 -6.23 12.64 5.04
CA SER A 86 -6.31 11.46 5.91
C SER A 86 -5.89 10.20 5.16
N PHE A 87 -6.41 10.01 3.94
CA PHE A 87 -6.10 8.86 3.11
C PHE A 87 -4.61 8.75 2.78
N VAL A 88 -3.96 9.87 2.44
CA VAL A 88 -2.52 9.90 2.18
C VAL A 88 -1.72 9.63 3.45
N LEU A 89 -2.12 10.18 4.59
CA LEU A 89 -1.46 9.92 5.87
C LEU A 89 -1.56 8.44 6.27
N ASP A 90 -2.72 7.83 6.06
CA ASP A 90 -2.92 6.41 6.31
C ASP A 90 -2.04 5.54 5.40
N PHE A 91 -1.91 5.90 4.12
CA PHE A 91 -0.94 5.25 3.23
C PHE A 91 0.49 5.38 3.77
N LEU A 92 0.91 6.58 4.16
CA LEU A 92 2.26 6.80 4.71
C LEU A 92 2.53 6.00 5.99
N ARG A 93 1.50 5.75 6.82
CA ARG A 93 1.61 4.88 7.99
C ARG A 93 1.78 3.41 7.63
N ILE A 94 1.23 2.97 6.50
CA ILE A 94 1.33 1.60 6.01
C ILE A 94 2.69 1.34 5.34
N VAL A 95 3.28 2.33 4.66
CA VAL A 95 4.54 2.20 3.89
C VAL A 95 5.66 1.45 4.63
N PRO A 96 5.98 1.72 5.91
CA PRO A 96 7.04 1.01 6.64
C PRO A 96 6.85 -0.52 6.70
N PHE A 97 5.61 -0.99 6.62
CA PHE A 97 5.23 -2.40 6.67
C PHE A 97 5.23 -3.07 5.29
N LEU A 98 5.32 -2.29 4.20
CA LEU A 98 5.32 -2.78 2.82
C LEU A 98 6.71 -3.28 2.38
N ASN A 99 7.38 -4.05 3.23
CA ASN A 99 8.70 -4.63 3.00
C ASN A 99 8.65 -6.16 2.86
N GLY A 100 7.46 -6.74 2.75
CA GLY A 100 7.22 -8.17 2.64
C GLY A 100 7.47 -8.98 3.92
N ARG A 101 7.69 -8.32 5.07
CA ARG A 101 7.89 -9.00 6.37
C ARG A 101 6.62 -9.09 7.20
N ASN A 102 5.71 -8.12 7.03
CA ASN A 102 4.46 -8.09 7.75
C ASN A 102 3.34 -8.54 6.81
N HIS A 103 2.53 -9.48 7.29
CA HIS A 103 1.32 -9.88 6.59
C HIS A 103 0.19 -8.87 6.85
N ILE A 104 -0.81 -8.86 5.98
CA ILE A 104 -1.84 -7.83 6.00
C ILE A 104 -2.63 -7.78 7.31
N GLU A 105 -2.93 -8.92 7.92
CA GLU A 105 -3.62 -8.99 9.21
C GLU A 105 -2.81 -8.32 10.33
N GLU A 106 -1.48 -8.49 10.35
CA GLU A 106 -0.60 -7.82 11.29
C GLU A 106 -0.56 -6.31 11.06
N ILE A 107 -0.54 -5.86 9.81
CA ILE A 107 -0.59 -4.43 9.47
C ILE A 107 -1.89 -3.80 9.99
N ILE A 108 -3.03 -4.46 9.73
CA ILE A 108 -4.36 -4.06 10.21
C ILE A 108 -4.38 -3.96 11.73
N TYR A 109 -3.83 -4.97 12.42
CA TYR A 109 -3.77 -5.04 13.87
C TYR A 109 -2.90 -3.94 14.46
N GLN A 110 -1.65 -3.81 14.01
CA GLN A 110 -0.68 -2.85 14.55
C GLN A 110 -1.09 -1.40 14.31
N LEU A 111 -1.68 -1.10 13.15
CA LEU A 111 -2.13 0.25 12.84
C LEU A 111 -3.53 0.58 13.39
N SER A 112 -4.23 -0.42 13.94
CA SER A 112 -5.62 -0.31 14.43
C SER A 112 -6.54 0.31 13.38
N MET A 113 -6.38 -0.12 12.13
CA MET A 113 -7.15 0.37 10.98
C MET A 113 -8.21 -0.64 10.58
N ASP A 114 -9.31 -0.16 10.01
CA ASP A 114 -10.30 -1.06 9.43
C ASP A 114 -9.77 -1.78 8.20
N ARG A 115 -10.10 -3.07 8.06
CA ARG A 115 -9.73 -3.88 6.89
C ARG A 115 -10.17 -3.23 5.57
N SER A 116 -11.35 -2.63 5.54
CA SER A 116 -11.87 -1.93 4.35
C SER A 116 -11.01 -0.72 3.95
N SER A 117 -10.55 0.04 4.93
CA SER A 117 -9.68 1.21 4.72
C SER A 117 -8.31 0.79 4.20
N VAL A 118 -7.69 -0.20 4.83
CA VAL A 118 -6.40 -0.75 4.38
C VAL A 118 -6.52 -1.31 2.96
N MET A 119 -7.55 -2.10 2.67
CA MET A 119 -7.77 -2.64 1.33
C MET A 119 -8.00 -1.54 0.29
N ARG A 120 -8.80 -0.52 0.60
CA ARG A 120 -9.02 0.61 -0.31
C ARG A 120 -7.71 1.34 -0.65
N ILE A 121 -6.85 1.53 0.34
CA ILE A 121 -5.53 2.14 0.15
C ILE A 121 -4.68 1.26 -0.78
N LEU A 122 -4.57 -0.04 -0.47
CA LEU A 122 -3.79 -0.98 -1.26
C LEU A 122 -4.29 -1.08 -2.71
N ASP A 123 -5.61 -1.16 -2.92
CA ASP A 123 -6.21 -1.18 -4.26
C ASP A 123 -5.88 0.08 -5.06
N THR A 124 -5.90 1.25 -4.40
CA THR A 124 -5.58 2.54 -5.03
C THR A 124 -4.11 2.63 -5.44
N PHE A 125 -3.21 2.07 -4.63
CA PHE A 125 -1.77 2.06 -4.88
C PHE A 125 -1.27 0.76 -5.51
N SER A 126 -2.17 -0.07 -6.06
CA SER A 126 -1.85 -1.36 -6.69
C SER A 126 -0.75 -1.28 -7.77
N GLU A 127 -0.61 -0.15 -8.44
CA GLU A 127 0.44 0.09 -9.45
C GLU A 127 1.87 0.12 -8.88
N ILE A 128 2.02 0.35 -7.57
CA ILE A 128 3.33 0.47 -6.90
C ILE A 128 3.53 -0.57 -5.79
N ILE A 129 2.59 -1.51 -5.63
CA ILE A 129 2.69 -2.59 -4.64
C ILE A 129 2.56 -3.95 -5.33
N CYS A 130 3.11 -4.99 -4.70
CA CYS A 130 2.87 -6.38 -5.08
C CYS A 130 2.52 -7.16 -3.83
N HIS A 131 1.56 -8.08 -3.96
CA HIS A 131 1.17 -8.99 -2.90
C HIS A 131 1.58 -10.42 -3.26
N PHE A 132 1.99 -11.19 -2.25
CA PHE A 132 2.22 -12.63 -2.38
C PHE A 132 1.66 -13.35 -1.17
N GLN A 133 1.37 -14.64 -1.33
CA GLN A 133 0.88 -15.47 -0.24
C GLN A 133 1.95 -16.47 0.16
N CYS A 134 2.20 -16.54 1.47
CA CYS A 134 3.07 -17.55 2.04
C CYS A 134 2.25 -18.49 2.90
N GLN A 135 2.58 -19.78 2.83
CA GLN A 135 2.10 -20.74 3.81
C GLN A 135 2.95 -20.59 5.06
N ASP A 136 2.32 -20.17 6.16
CA ASP A 136 2.92 -20.31 7.48
C ASP A 136 2.47 -21.62 8.10
N LEU A 137 3.45 -22.37 8.61
CA LEU A 137 3.17 -23.45 9.56
C LEU A 137 2.85 -22.77 10.89
N ILE A 138 1.68 -23.05 11.45
CA ILE A 138 1.41 -22.74 12.85
C ILE A 138 2.36 -23.64 13.64
N VAL A 139 3.51 -23.09 14.02
CA VAL A 139 4.38 -23.75 14.97
C VAL A 139 3.68 -23.57 16.31
N ASP A 140 3.09 -24.64 16.83
CA ASP A 140 2.71 -24.70 18.22
C ASP A 140 4.02 -24.53 19.01
N ASP A 141 4.23 -23.37 19.64
CA ASP A 141 5.27 -23.20 20.66
C ASP A 141 4.87 -24.10 21.84
N ASP A 142 5.28 -25.38 21.77
CA ASP A 142 5.17 -26.33 22.87
C ASP A 142 6.14 -25.89 24.00
N ASP A 143 5.60 -25.25 25.04
CA ASP A 143 6.19 -25.16 26.39
C ASP A 143 6.03 -26.49 27.15
#